data_AF-A0AAV0FJ51-F1
#
_entry.id   AF-A0AAV0FJ51-F1
#
_cell.length_a   1.000
_cell.length_b   1.000
_cell.length_c   1.000
_cell.angle_alpha   90.00
_cell.angle_beta   90.00
_cell.angle_gamma   90.00
#
_symmetry.space_group_name_H-M   'P 1'
#
loop_
_entity.id
_entity.type
_entity.pdbx_description
1 polymer ?
#
loop_
_entity_poly.entity_id
_entity_poly.type
_entity_poly.pdbx_seq_one_letter_code
_entity_poly.pdbx_strand_id
1 'polypeptide(L)'
;MFGSLLTSNFPFSANRWISALERYYDKIVALEGQGDNNNYNGYHFQQPPAPNGLGIGNKNMLKLAQRMMKHYARNVMNNKDDPRMVLPATSGDIYVRRGNNILDATGLSLGVALTISTSLYLPVPHDRLFNFLRSGSNRNLWDILSIDSNIRDDVNIYSSRDPANSISLLIVESPARDKNVVEATKIYLQESYTDSVAMYVVYAPVDMDSVCYLLDNGKDGVDHVKIMPSGFAILPDVAVVIDGTSSGSHYLQPTQQENVVPSGGSILTISFQILDEKISSVDYLPPESVLIVRGLVCKTISLIKDALLK
;
A
#
# COMPACT_ATOMS: atom_id res chain seq x y z
N MET A 1 -16.31 14.63 6.63
CA MET A 1 -14.87 14.36 6.84
C MET A 1 -13.99 15.20 5.90
N PHE A 2 -14.15 15.13 4.58
CA PHE A 2 -13.26 15.84 3.63
C PHE A 2 -13.60 17.32 3.35
N GLY A 3 -14.63 17.89 3.99
CA GLY A 3 -15.14 19.22 3.66
C GLY A 3 -14.09 20.32 3.77
N SER A 4 -13.34 20.37 4.88
CA SER A 4 -12.28 21.35 5.12
C SER A 4 -11.14 21.30 4.09
N LEU A 5 -10.76 20.08 3.67
CA LEU A 5 -9.75 19.88 2.63
C LEU A 5 -10.23 20.38 1.27
N LEU A 6 -11.50 20.09 0.92
CA LEU A 6 -12.09 20.49 -0.37
C LEU A 6 -12.37 21.99 -0.46
N THR A 7 -12.57 22.67 0.67
CA THR A 7 -12.79 24.13 0.72
C THR A 7 -11.51 24.93 0.89
N SER A 8 -10.36 24.28 1.09
CA SER A 8 -9.08 24.98 1.14
C SER A 8 -8.69 25.49 -0.25
N ASN A 9 -8.05 26.66 -0.35
CA ASN A 9 -7.48 27.17 -1.61
C ASN A 9 -6.22 26.39 -2.06
N PHE A 10 -6.02 25.19 -1.50
CA PHE A 10 -4.89 24.34 -1.83
C PHE A 10 -5.15 23.66 -3.19
N PRO A 11 -4.24 23.76 -4.17
CA PRO A 11 -4.43 23.17 -5.51
C PRO A 11 -4.20 21.65 -5.49
N PHE A 12 -5.05 20.94 -4.74
CA PHE A 12 -4.94 19.52 -4.39
C PHE A 12 -4.71 18.63 -5.61
N SER A 13 -5.51 18.81 -6.66
CA SER A 13 -5.44 17.98 -7.87
C SER A 13 -4.19 18.25 -8.71
N ALA A 14 -3.74 19.51 -8.81
CA ALA A 14 -2.59 19.88 -9.63
C ALA A 14 -1.28 19.38 -9.01
N ASN A 15 -1.09 19.62 -7.71
CA ASN A 15 0.08 19.15 -6.97
C ASN A 15 0.18 17.62 -7.01
N ARG A 16 -0.94 16.92 -6.78
CA ARG A 16 -0.99 15.45 -6.85
C ARG A 16 -0.62 14.93 -8.23
N TRP A 17 -1.06 15.60 -9.30
CA TRP A 17 -0.73 15.20 -10.66
C TRP A 17 0.76 15.39 -10.98
N ILE A 18 1.36 16.51 -10.59
CA ILE A 18 2.80 16.77 -10.76
C ILE A 18 3.62 15.74 -9.99
N SER A 19 3.33 15.52 -8.70
CA SER A 19 4.05 14.53 -7.90
C SER A 19 3.91 13.10 -8.46
N ALA A 20 2.75 12.76 -9.03
CA ALA A 20 2.56 11.48 -9.71
C ALA A 20 3.44 11.35 -10.97
N LEU A 21 3.58 12.42 -11.76
CA LEU A 21 4.46 12.46 -12.93
C LEU A 21 5.94 12.38 -12.56
N GLU A 22 6.38 13.15 -11.57
CA GLU A 22 7.76 13.12 -11.06
C GLU A 22 8.13 11.70 -10.62
N ARG A 23 7.25 11.05 -9.85
CA ARG A 23 7.45 9.66 -9.42
C ARG A 23 7.45 8.70 -10.61
N TYR A 24 6.58 8.90 -11.59
CA TYR A 24 6.54 8.05 -12.78
C TYR A 24 7.84 8.17 -13.58
N TYR A 25 8.35 9.39 -13.75
CA TYR A 25 9.62 9.67 -14.39
C TYR A 25 10.79 9.01 -13.64
N ASP A 26 10.86 9.14 -12.31
CA ASP A 26 11.90 8.47 -11.51
C ASP A 26 11.92 6.96 -11.70
N LYS A 27 10.74 6.35 -11.77
CA LYS A 27 10.65 4.92 -12.02
C LYS A 27 11.07 4.57 -13.44
N ILE A 28 10.75 5.38 -14.45
CA ILE A 28 11.26 5.18 -15.82
C ILE A 28 12.79 5.24 -15.84
N VAL A 29 13.38 6.27 -15.24
CA VAL A 29 14.84 6.41 -15.17
C VAL A 29 15.49 5.21 -14.45
N ALA A 30 14.89 4.74 -13.34
CA ALA A 30 15.35 3.55 -12.64
C ALA A 30 15.23 2.26 -13.48
N LEU A 31 14.23 2.17 -14.38
CA LEU A 31 14.05 1.04 -15.30
C LEU A 31 14.95 1.13 -16.56
N GLU A 32 15.31 2.34 -17.00
CA GLU A 32 16.09 2.65 -18.21
C GLU A 32 17.60 2.73 -17.98
N GLY A 33 18.05 2.95 -16.74
CA GLY A 33 19.47 3.06 -16.37
C GLY A 33 20.35 1.80 -16.58
N GLN A 34 19.98 0.89 -17.47
CA GLN A 34 20.82 -0.23 -17.91
C GLN A 34 21.10 -0.17 -19.43
N GLY A 35 22.38 0.08 -19.75
CA GLY A 35 23.05 -0.52 -20.89
C GLY A 35 23.89 -1.72 -20.43
N ASP A 36 23.68 -2.88 -21.03
CA ASP A 36 24.58 -4.02 -21.27
C ASP A 36 25.63 -4.52 -20.24
N ASN A 37 25.54 -4.22 -18.94
CA ASN A 37 26.43 -4.83 -17.95
C ASN A 37 25.82 -6.10 -17.34
N ASN A 38 25.96 -7.19 -18.08
CA ASN A 38 25.37 -8.50 -17.86
C ASN A 38 26.25 -9.42 -16.98
N ASN A 39 26.65 -9.00 -15.77
CA ASN A 39 27.59 -9.80 -14.98
C ASN A 39 27.42 -9.69 -13.46
N TYR A 40 26.34 -10.23 -12.90
CA TYR A 40 26.31 -10.71 -11.50
C TYR A 40 25.44 -11.97 -11.40
N ASN A 41 26.12 -13.11 -11.31
CA ASN A 41 25.56 -14.43 -11.03
C ASN A 41 25.26 -14.60 -9.53
N GLY A 42 24.15 -15.30 -9.23
CA GLY A 42 24.02 -16.12 -8.02
C GLY A 42 23.52 -15.42 -6.77
N TYR A 43 22.41 -15.94 -6.24
CA TYR A 43 21.81 -15.64 -4.94
C TYR A 43 22.81 -15.23 -3.84
N HIS A 44 22.71 -13.99 -3.37
CA HIS A 44 23.09 -13.60 -2.01
C HIS A 44 22.24 -12.44 -1.52
N PHE A 45 21.46 -12.72 -0.48
CA PHE A 45 20.80 -11.73 0.36
C PHE A 45 21.85 -10.89 1.11
N GLN A 46 21.54 -9.60 1.26
CA GLN A 46 22.31 -8.52 1.93
C GLN A 46 23.60 -8.04 1.23
N GLN A 47 23.49 -6.99 0.40
CA GLN A 47 24.26 -5.72 0.52
C GLN A 47 23.82 -4.66 -0.54
N PRO A 48 23.96 -3.34 -0.24
CA PRO A 48 23.79 -2.24 -1.20
C PRO A 48 25.10 -2.04 -2.01
N PRO A 49 25.06 -1.49 -3.25
CA PRO A 49 25.10 -0.03 -3.37
C PRO A 49 24.31 0.56 -4.56
N ALA A 50 23.67 1.71 -4.34
CA ALA A 50 23.48 2.68 -5.43
C ALA A 50 24.85 3.31 -5.74
N PRO A 51 25.24 3.49 -7.03
CA PRO A 51 24.69 4.61 -7.79
C PRO A 51 24.35 4.35 -9.28
N ASN A 52 24.78 3.26 -9.91
CA ASN A 52 24.66 3.10 -11.38
C ASN A 52 24.19 1.69 -11.80
N GLY A 53 22.91 1.37 -11.57
CA GLY A 53 22.24 0.24 -12.22
C GLY A 53 21.43 -0.64 -11.27
N LEU A 54 20.15 -0.82 -11.59
CA LEU A 54 19.23 -1.74 -10.92
C LEU A 54 19.32 -3.11 -11.61
N GLY A 55 19.61 -4.19 -10.87
CA GLY A 55 19.61 -5.55 -11.44
C GLY A 55 18.25 -5.95 -12.03
N ILE A 56 18.21 -6.92 -12.97
CA ILE A 56 16.98 -7.33 -13.67
C ILE A 56 15.88 -7.77 -12.68
N GLY A 57 16.23 -8.50 -11.62
CA GLY A 57 15.27 -8.88 -10.57
C GLY A 57 14.62 -7.68 -9.87
N ASN A 58 15.41 -6.65 -9.59
CA ASN A 58 14.92 -5.40 -9.01
C ASN A 58 14.05 -4.60 -10.02
N LYS A 59 14.35 -4.68 -11.33
CA LYS A 59 13.52 -4.09 -12.40
C LYS A 59 12.14 -4.74 -12.48
N ASN A 60 12.10 -6.07 -12.41
CA ASN A 60 10.84 -6.84 -12.42
C ASN A 60 9.99 -6.54 -11.18
N MET A 61 10.62 -6.47 -10.01
CA MET A 61 9.95 -6.08 -8.77
C MET A 61 9.42 -4.64 -8.83
N LEU A 62 10.18 -3.69 -9.41
CA LEU A 62 9.73 -2.31 -9.59
C LEU A 62 8.50 -2.22 -10.51
N LYS A 63 8.49 -2.97 -11.62
CA LYS A 63 7.31 -3.08 -12.52
C LYS A 63 6.10 -3.66 -11.78
N LEU A 64 6.30 -4.69 -10.96
CA LEU A 64 5.21 -5.28 -10.17
C LEU A 64 4.64 -4.29 -9.16
N ALA A 65 5.49 -3.55 -8.44
CA ALA A 65 5.09 -2.50 -7.50
C ALA A 65 4.33 -1.36 -8.21
N GLN A 66 4.77 -0.93 -9.40
CA GLN A 66 4.03 0.04 -10.22
C GLN A 66 2.62 -0.45 -10.55
N ARG A 67 2.48 -1.71 -10.96
CA ARG A 67 1.17 -2.29 -11.27
C ARG A 67 0.29 -2.42 -10.02
N MET A 68 0.86 -2.83 -8.90
CA MET A 68 0.20 -2.85 -7.59
C MET A 68 -0.40 -1.48 -7.26
N MET A 69 0.41 -0.43 -7.37
CA MET A 69 -0.01 0.94 -7.09
C MET A 69 -1.11 1.43 -8.03
N LYS A 70 -1.02 1.08 -9.32
CA LYS A 70 -2.03 1.41 -10.33
C LYS A 70 -3.38 0.73 -10.01
N HIS A 71 -3.36 -0.52 -9.54
CA HIS A 71 -4.56 -1.22 -9.10
C HIS A 71 -5.12 -0.59 -7.81
N TYR A 72 -4.28 -0.26 -6.83
CA TYR A 72 -4.70 0.39 -5.59
C TYR A 72 -5.40 1.72 -5.87
N ALA A 73 -4.81 2.56 -6.73
CA ALA A 73 -5.41 3.83 -7.12
C ALA A 73 -6.81 3.64 -7.72
N ARG A 74 -7.00 2.64 -8.59
CA ARG A 74 -8.33 2.30 -9.15
C ARG A 74 -9.31 1.82 -8.08
N ASN A 75 -8.83 1.06 -7.10
CA ASN A 75 -9.66 0.56 -6.01
C ASN A 75 -10.20 1.69 -5.13
N VAL A 76 -9.35 2.66 -4.78
CA VAL A 76 -9.73 3.82 -3.95
C VAL A 76 -10.57 4.84 -4.73
N MET A 77 -10.29 5.03 -6.02
CA MET A 77 -11.04 5.98 -6.84
C MET A 77 -12.53 5.62 -6.92
N ASN A 78 -13.37 6.64 -6.71
CA ASN A 78 -14.82 6.54 -6.87
C ASN A 78 -15.19 6.87 -8.31
N ASN A 79 -15.83 5.91 -8.99
CA ASN A 79 -16.50 6.18 -10.25
C ASN A 79 -18.00 6.21 -9.98
N LYS A 80 -18.70 7.22 -10.48
CA LYS A 80 -20.15 7.40 -10.25
C LYS A 80 -20.97 6.26 -10.87
N ASP A 81 -20.43 5.62 -11.90
CA ASP A 81 -21.10 4.56 -12.65
C ASP A 81 -20.84 3.15 -12.09
N ASP A 82 -20.21 3.05 -10.92
CA ASP A 82 -19.73 1.79 -10.35
C ASP A 82 -20.52 1.44 -9.08
N PRO A 83 -21.47 0.48 -9.16
CA PRO A 83 -22.38 0.18 -8.07
C PRO A 83 -21.64 -0.36 -6.84
N ARG A 84 -21.80 0.35 -5.71
CA ARG A 84 -21.21 0.00 -4.41
C ARG A 84 -22.28 -0.32 -3.39
N MET A 85 -22.07 -1.40 -2.64
CA MET A 85 -22.85 -1.69 -1.44
C MET A 85 -22.28 -0.88 -0.27
N VAL A 86 -23.16 -0.26 0.52
CA VAL A 86 -22.77 0.48 1.74
C VAL A 86 -23.12 -0.36 2.96
N LEU A 87 -22.13 -0.61 3.80
CA LEU A 87 -22.28 -1.29 5.08
C LEU A 87 -22.02 -0.28 6.20
N PRO A 88 -23.04 0.09 7.00
CA PRO A 88 -22.85 0.95 8.15
C PRO A 88 -21.91 0.30 9.17
N ALA A 89 -21.04 1.13 9.76
CA ALA A 89 -20.13 0.75 10.85
C ALA A 89 -19.88 1.93 11.79
N THR A 90 -19.50 1.65 13.03
CA THR A 90 -19.29 2.68 14.08
C THR A 90 -18.17 3.65 13.75
N SER A 91 -17.16 3.23 12.96
CA SER A 91 -16.01 4.07 12.59
C SER A 91 -16.16 4.75 11.22
N GLY A 92 -17.35 4.68 10.61
CA GLY A 92 -17.63 5.20 9.27
C GLY A 92 -18.27 4.15 8.36
N ASP A 93 -18.84 4.60 7.25
CA ASP A 93 -19.40 3.71 6.24
C ASP A 93 -18.30 2.88 5.57
N ILE A 94 -18.60 1.61 5.34
CA ILE A 94 -17.76 0.69 4.57
C ILE A 94 -18.38 0.52 3.20
N TYR A 95 -17.61 0.83 2.16
CA TYR A 95 -18.03 0.66 0.77
C TYR A 95 -17.46 -0.66 0.25
N VAL A 96 -18.31 -1.45 -0.40
CA VAL A 96 -17.93 -2.73 -1.00
C VAL A 96 -18.30 -2.72 -2.48
N ARG A 97 -17.31 -2.95 -3.33
CA ARG A 97 -17.44 -3.14 -4.77
C ARG A 97 -17.06 -4.57 -5.13
N ARG A 98 -17.75 -5.15 -6.11
CA ARG A 98 -17.53 -6.50 -6.62
C ARG A 98 -17.03 -6.43 -8.05
N GLY A 99 -16.10 -7.30 -8.44
CA GLY A 99 -15.62 -7.37 -9.81
C GLY A 99 -14.98 -8.71 -10.15
N ASN A 100 -15.07 -9.12 -11.42
CA ASN A 100 -14.47 -10.36 -11.94
C ASN A 100 -13.14 -10.13 -12.65
N ASN A 101 -12.41 -9.08 -12.27
CA ASN A 101 -11.20 -8.64 -12.96
C ASN A 101 -9.94 -9.45 -12.60
N ILE A 102 -10.08 -10.55 -11.87
CA ILE A 102 -8.98 -11.44 -11.52
C ILE A 102 -9.15 -12.73 -12.32
N LEU A 103 -8.33 -12.85 -13.35
CA LEU A 103 -8.30 -13.98 -14.25
C LEU A 103 -7.07 -14.84 -13.96
N ASP A 104 -7.16 -16.13 -14.29
CA ASP A 104 -6.03 -17.03 -14.32
C ASP A 104 -5.19 -16.92 -15.61
N ALA A 105 -4.14 -17.75 -15.70
CA ALA A 105 -3.28 -17.77 -16.88
C ALA A 105 -4.03 -18.20 -18.16
N THR A 106 -5.20 -18.85 -18.02
CA THR A 106 -6.08 -19.26 -19.12
C THR A 106 -7.19 -18.24 -19.41
N GLY A 107 -7.25 -17.15 -18.64
CA GLY A 107 -8.27 -16.10 -18.77
C GLY A 107 -9.58 -16.40 -18.03
N LEU A 108 -9.64 -17.44 -17.21
CA LEU A 108 -10.83 -17.78 -16.41
C LEU A 108 -10.86 -16.98 -15.11
N SER A 109 -12.04 -16.53 -14.69
CA SER A 109 -12.20 -15.85 -13.42
C SER A 109 -11.91 -16.80 -12.26
N LEU A 110 -11.05 -16.37 -11.33
CA LEU A 110 -10.74 -17.11 -10.11
C LEU A 110 -11.82 -16.96 -9.03
N GLY A 111 -12.87 -16.19 -9.30
CA GLY A 111 -13.88 -15.79 -8.33
C GLY A 111 -14.12 -14.28 -8.37
N VAL A 112 -14.85 -13.79 -7.36
CA VAL A 112 -15.20 -12.37 -7.26
C VAL A 112 -14.17 -11.64 -6.41
N ALA A 113 -13.54 -10.63 -6.99
CA ALA A 113 -12.74 -9.67 -6.25
C ALA A 113 -13.65 -8.68 -5.52
N LEU A 114 -13.50 -8.60 -4.19
CA LEU A 114 -14.16 -7.62 -3.35
C LEU A 114 -13.18 -6.49 -3.06
N THR A 115 -13.51 -5.28 -3.52
CA THR A 115 -12.81 -4.06 -3.14
C THR A 115 -13.58 -3.39 -2.01
N ILE A 116 -12.95 -3.31 -0.85
CA ILE A 116 -13.54 -2.79 0.38
C ILE A 116 -12.82 -1.49 0.71
N SER A 117 -13.53 -0.41 0.98
CA SER A 117 -12.90 0.83 1.41
C SER A 117 -13.69 1.56 2.49
N THR A 118 -12.98 2.26 3.36
CA THR A 118 -13.56 3.12 4.39
C THR A 118 -12.59 4.24 4.73
N SER A 119 -13.12 5.36 5.23
CA SER A 119 -12.32 6.49 5.69
C SER A 119 -12.74 6.88 7.10
N LEU A 120 -11.74 7.10 7.97
CA LEU A 120 -11.95 7.47 9.36
C LEU A 120 -10.96 8.55 9.80
N TYR A 121 -11.40 9.40 10.72
CA TYR A 121 -10.53 10.35 11.39
C TYR A 121 -9.83 9.68 12.57
N LEU A 122 -8.54 9.97 12.75
CA LEU A 122 -7.74 9.56 13.89
C LEU A 122 -7.09 10.80 14.51
N PRO A 123 -7.15 11.00 15.84
CA PRO A 123 -6.43 12.06 16.53
C PRO A 123 -4.93 11.68 16.69
N VAL A 124 -4.32 11.24 15.59
CA VAL A 124 -2.91 10.84 15.49
C VAL A 124 -2.28 11.65 14.37
N PRO A 125 -1.14 12.32 14.60
CA PRO A 125 -0.40 12.99 13.54
C PRO A 125 -0.07 12.03 12.38
N HIS A 126 -0.27 12.50 11.15
CA HIS A 126 -0.10 11.71 9.93
C HIS A 126 1.29 11.06 9.81
N ASP A 127 2.37 11.75 10.19
CA ASP A 127 3.74 11.18 10.21
C ASP A 127 3.87 9.98 11.15
N ARG A 128 3.27 10.07 12.35
CA ARG A 128 3.28 8.98 13.34
C ARG A 128 2.51 7.78 12.81
N LEU A 129 1.33 8.02 12.20
CA LEU A 129 0.52 6.97 11.61
C LEU A 129 1.22 6.31 10.41
N PHE A 130 1.84 7.10 9.53
CA PHE A 130 2.57 6.61 8.36
C PHE A 130 3.77 5.73 8.77
N ASN A 131 4.60 6.22 9.69
CA ASN A 131 5.73 5.46 10.20
C ASN A 131 5.30 4.18 10.93
N PHE A 132 4.19 4.23 11.66
CA PHE A 132 3.62 3.04 12.28
C PHE A 132 3.20 1.98 11.24
N LEU A 133 2.40 2.37 10.24
CA LEU A 133 1.83 1.45 9.25
C LEU A 133 2.86 0.89 8.27
N ARG A 134 3.89 1.67 7.89
CA ARG A 134 4.90 1.21 6.93
C ARG A 134 5.93 0.26 7.53
N SER A 135 6.13 0.31 8.85
CA SER A 135 7.16 -0.48 9.53
C SER A 135 6.76 -1.95 9.59
N GLY A 136 7.59 -2.83 9.02
CA GLY A 136 7.40 -4.29 9.07
C GLY A 136 7.27 -4.79 10.52
N SER A 137 8.09 -4.28 11.43
CA SER A 137 8.05 -4.63 12.86
C SER A 137 6.72 -4.36 13.58
N ASN A 138 5.89 -3.45 13.05
CA ASN A 138 4.58 -3.12 13.62
C ASN A 138 3.43 -3.87 12.95
N ARG A 139 3.67 -4.64 11.87
CA ARG A 139 2.58 -5.22 11.08
C ARG A 139 1.78 -6.26 11.86
N ASN A 140 2.39 -6.99 12.79
CA ASN A 140 1.70 -7.89 13.71
C ASN A 140 0.74 -7.18 14.69
N LEU A 141 0.85 -5.85 14.83
CA LEU A 141 -0.02 -5.04 15.68
C LEU A 141 -1.32 -4.64 14.98
N TRP A 142 -1.39 -4.67 13.65
CA TRP A 142 -2.56 -4.17 12.89
C TRP A 142 -3.07 -5.11 11.80
N ASP A 143 -2.22 -5.97 11.25
CA ASP A 143 -2.60 -6.93 10.21
C ASP A 143 -3.10 -8.22 10.86
N ILE A 144 -4.39 -8.50 10.70
CA ILE A 144 -5.05 -9.69 11.25
C ILE A 144 -4.33 -10.98 10.83
N LEU A 145 -3.75 -11.00 9.64
CA LEU A 145 -3.07 -12.17 9.08
C LEU A 145 -1.64 -12.36 9.60
N SER A 146 -1.12 -11.39 10.36
CA SER A 146 0.24 -11.34 10.88
C SER A 146 0.28 -11.28 12.42
N ILE A 147 -0.86 -11.41 13.09
CA ILE A 147 -0.93 -11.44 14.56
C ILE A 147 -0.11 -12.62 15.09
N ASP A 148 0.72 -12.36 16.10
CA ASP A 148 1.68 -13.30 16.70
C ASP A 148 2.79 -13.80 15.76
N SER A 149 2.89 -13.28 14.53
CA SER A 149 3.93 -13.66 13.58
C SER A 149 5.24 -12.92 13.82
N ASN A 150 6.35 -13.57 13.46
CA ASN A 150 7.63 -12.92 13.27
C ASN A 150 7.67 -12.27 11.88
N ILE A 151 8.21 -11.05 11.78
CA ILE A 151 8.23 -10.29 10.53
C ILE A 151 9.67 -9.90 10.21
N ARG A 152 10.13 -10.30 9.02
CA ARG A 152 11.47 -10.03 8.51
C ARG A 152 11.39 -9.17 7.25
N ASP A 153 12.15 -8.09 7.21
CA ASP A 153 12.38 -7.31 6.00
C ASP A 153 13.46 -8.01 5.17
N ASP A 154 13.09 -8.50 3.99
CA ASP A 154 13.96 -9.35 3.17
C ASP A 154 14.67 -8.56 2.07
N VAL A 155 13.95 -7.64 1.44
CA VAL A 155 14.49 -6.73 0.42
C VAL A 155 13.95 -5.33 0.63
N ASN A 156 14.80 -4.32 0.47
CA ASN A 156 14.42 -2.91 0.50
C ASN A 156 15.05 -2.16 -0.69
N ILE A 157 14.22 -1.57 -1.54
CA ILE A 157 14.62 -0.62 -2.59
C ILE A 157 14.13 0.76 -2.14
N TYR A 158 15.06 1.62 -1.76
CA TYR A 158 14.76 3.00 -1.40
C TYR A 158 14.76 3.90 -2.64
N SER A 159 13.88 4.90 -2.65
CA SER A 159 13.96 5.96 -3.64
C SER A 159 15.25 6.77 -3.43
N SER A 160 15.87 7.21 -4.52
CA SER A 160 17.02 8.10 -4.48
C SER A 160 16.67 9.51 -3.97
N ARG A 161 15.40 9.92 -4.05
CA ARG A 161 14.95 11.27 -3.67
C ARG A 161 14.51 11.37 -2.22
N ASP A 162 13.88 10.31 -1.71
CA ASP A 162 13.36 10.28 -0.34
C ASP A 162 13.48 8.85 0.21
N PRO A 163 14.37 8.60 1.21
CA PRO A 163 14.50 7.30 1.84
C PRO A 163 13.23 6.81 2.55
N ALA A 164 12.25 7.69 2.84
CA ALA A 164 10.94 7.26 3.34
C ALA A 164 10.09 6.57 2.26
N ASN A 165 10.39 6.83 0.99
CA ASN A 165 9.81 6.14 -0.15
C ASN A 165 10.57 4.85 -0.40
N SER A 166 9.90 3.71 -0.25
CA SER A 166 10.54 2.40 -0.35
C SER A 166 9.62 1.36 -0.96
N ILE A 167 10.23 0.39 -1.64
CA ILE A 167 9.60 -0.87 -2.03
C ILE A 167 10.29 -1.97 -1.23
N SER A 168 9.51 -2.77 -0.51
CA SER A 168 10.04 -3.84 0.34
C SER A 168 9.33 -5.17 0.13
N LEU A 169 10.06 -6.26 0.38
CA LEU A 169 9.50 -7.60 0.56
C LEU A 169 9.49 -7.93 2.05
N LEU A 170 8.30 -8.12 2.61
CA LEU A 170 8.09 -8.49 4.00
C LEU A 170 7.78 -9.97 4.07
N ILE A 171 8.56 -10.73 4.83
CA ILE A 171 8.30 -12.14 5.14
C ILE A 171 7.61 -12.21 6.50
N VAL A 172 6.45 -12.84 6.55
CA VAL A 172 5.66 -13.07 7.76
C VAL A 172 5.67 -14.55 8.07
N GLU A 173 6.34 -14.90 9.16
CA GLU A 173 6.51 -16.27 9.64
C GLU A 173 5.55 -16.49 10.79
N SER A 174 4.57 -17.37 10.58
CA SER A 174 3.62 -17.74 11.63
C SER A 174 4.32 -18.66 12.64
N PRO A 175 4.17 -18.46 13.96
CA PRO A 175 4.78 -19.33 14.94
C PRO A 175 4.21 -20.75 14.77
N ALA A 176 5.09 -21.76 14.78
CA ALA A 176 4.69 -23.16 14.73
C ALA A 176 3.87 -23.49 15.99
N ARG A 177 2.54 -23.43 15.89
CA ARG A 177 1.62 -23.79 16.98
C ARG A 177 1.55 -25.30 17.19
N ASP A 178 2.00 -26.09 16.21
CA ASP A 178 2.07 -27.54 16.25
C ASP A 178 3.23 -28.05 15.39
N LYS A 179 3.96 -29.08 15.84
CA LYS A 179 5.14 -29.63 15.14
C LYS A 179 4.81 -30.32 13.82
N ASN A 180 3.52 -30.58 13.58
CA ASN A 180 3.02 -31.27 12.38
C ASN A 180 2.41 -30.31 11.34
N VAL A 181 2.38 -29.00 11.61
CA VAL A 181 1.83 -28.00 10.68
C VAL A 181 3.00 -27.30 9.99
N VAL A 182 3.03 -27.38 8.66
CA VAL A 182 4.00 -26.64 7.83
C VAL A 182 3.89 -25.15 8.16
N GLU A 183 5.02 -24.51 8.44
CA GLU A 183 5.10 -23.08 8.68
C GLU A 183 4.48 -22.33 7.49
N ALA A 184 3.38 -21.62 7.74
CA ALA A 184 2.76 -20.78 6.73
C ALA A 184 3.53 -19.46 6.64
N THR A 185 4.50 -19.41 5.73
CA THR A 185 5.23 -18.21 5.37
C THR A 185 4.43 -17.39 4.36
N LYS A 186 4.11 -16.14 4.68
CA LYS A 186 3.47 -15.20 3.76
C LYS A 186 4.48 -14.14 3.35
N ILE A 187 4.46 -13.75 2.08
CA ILE A 187 5.31 -12.68 1.57
C ILE A 187 4.43 -11.53 1.10
N TYR A 188 4.78 -10.31 1.49
CA TYR A 188 4.12 -9.10 1.03
C TYR A 188 5.09 -8.23 0.26
N LEU A 189 4.73 -7.89 -0.98
CA LEU A 189 5.32 -6.73 -1.64
C LEU A 189 4.66 -5.48 -1.06
N GLN A 190 5.45 -4.53 -0.58
CA GLN A 190 4.97 -3.28 -0.02
C GLN A 190 5.65 -2.09 -0.71
N GLU A 191 4.89 -1.06 -1.06
CA GLU A 191 5.39 0.24 -1.48
C GLU A 191 4.87 1.29 -0.49
N SER A 192 5.77 2.00 0.17
CA SER A 192 5.47 3.19 0.96
C SER A 192 5.94 4.42 0.22
N TYR A 193 5.11 5.47 0.15
CA TYR A 193 5.58 6.74 -0.38
C TYR A 193 4.74 7.94 0.12
N THR A 194 5.34 9.12 0.07
CA THR A 194 4.69 10.41 0.30
C THR A 194 4.62 11.18 -1.01
N ASP A 195 3.43 11.68 -1.38
CA ASP A 195 3.28 12.69 -2.43
C ASP A 195 3.00 14.07 -1.81
N SER A 196 2.64 15.08 -2.61
CA SER A 196 2.37 16.45 -2.15
C SER A 196 1.04 16.66 -1.40
N VAL A 197 0.22 15.62 -1.24
CA VAL A 197 -1.06 15.70 -0.51
C VAL A 197 -1.30 14.59 0.51
N ALA A 198 -0.66 13.45 0.37
CA ALA A 198 -0.93 12.27 1.18
C ALA A 198 0.28 11.33 1.29
N MET A 199 0.24 10.48 2.30
CA MET A 199 1.16 9.38 2.50
C MET A 199 0.45 8.06 2.23
N TYR A 200 1.15 7.11 1.64
CA TYR A 200 0.57 5.84 1.20
C TYR A 200 1.41 4.68 1.66
N VAL A 201 0.76 3.63 2.14
CA VAL A 201 1.36 2.33 2.41
C VAL A 201 0.50 1.29 1.71
N VAL A 202 0.98 0.77 0.60
CA VAL A 202 0.24 -0.17 -0.24
C VAL A 202 1.01 -1.48 -0.29
N TYR A 203 0.32 -2.58 -0.10
CA TYR A 203 0.93 -3.90 -0.10
C TYR A 203 0.05 -4.92 -0.79
N ALA A 204 0.64 -6.02 -1.23
CA ALA A 204 -0.08 -7.16 -1.78
C ALA A 204 0.61 -8.47 -1.39
N PRO A 205 -0.14 -9.55 -1.11
CA PRO A 205 0.44 -10.86 -0.96
C PRO A 205 1.06 -11.30 -2.30
N VAL A 206 2.23 -11.93 -2.22
CA VAL A 206 2.92 -12.54 -3.36
C VAL A 206 3.38 -13.94 -2.93
N ASP A 207 3.19 -14.93 -3.78
CA ASP A 207 3.68 -16.28 -3.52
C ASP A 207 5.19 -16.39 -3.78
N MET A 208 5.83 -17.36 -3.12
CA MET A 208 7.28 -17.52 -3.23
C MET A 208 7.72 -17.89 -4.66
N ASP A 209 6.90 -18.63 -5.41
CA ASP A 209 7.22 -18.98 -6.79
C ASP A 209 7.27 -17.72 -7.68
N SER A 210 6.31 -16.81 -7.52
CA SER A 210 6.31 -15.49 -8.15
C SER A 210 7.53 -14.67 -7.74
N VAL A 211 7.94 -14.68 -6.47
CA VAL A 211 9.16 -13.97 -6.02
C VAL A 211 10.41 -14.56 -6.68
N CYS A 212 10.59 -15.89 -6.65
CA CYS A 212 11.67 -16.59 -7.34
C CYS A 212 11.68 -16.24 -8.83
N TYR A 213 10.53 -16.27 -9.48
CA TYR A 213 10.38 -15.96 -10.89
C TYR A 213 10.75 -14.51 -11.23
N LEU A 214 10.41 -13.55 -10.37
CA LEU A 214 10.77 -12.14 -10.56
C LEU A 214 12.27 -11.91 -10.40
N LEU A 215 12.91 -12.64 -9.48
CA LEU A 215 14.34 -12.55 -9.19
C LEU A 215 15.20 -13.29 -10.21
N ASP A 216 14.69 -14.37 -10.79
CA ASP A 216 15.31 -15.01 -11.93
C ASP A 216 15.28 -14.05 -13.12
N ASN A 217 16.38 -13.94 -13.87
CA ASN A 217 16.62 -12.88 -14.87
C ASN A 217 15.75 -13.04 -16.15
N GLY A 218 14.58 -13.68 -16.04
CA GLY A 218 13.60 -13.87 -17.09
C GLY A 218 13.04 -12.53 -17.58
N LYS A 219 13.04 -12.37 -18.91
CA LYS A 219 12.69 -11.11 -19.56
C LYS A 219 11.18 -10.81 -19.57
N ASP A 220 10.31 -11.82 -19.48
CA ASP A 220 8.89 -11.70 -19.88
C ASP A 220 7.87 -12.45 -18.99
N GLY A 221 7.73 -12.08 -17.71
CA GLY A 221 6.58 -12.62 -16.96
C GLY A 221 6.09 -11.88 -15.73
N VAL A 222 6.57 -10.65 -15.49
CA VAL A 222 5.92 -9.77 -14.50
C VAL A 222 4.43 -9.66 -14.81
N ASP A 223 4.05 -9.55 -16.08
CA ASP A 223 2.67 -9.37 -16.50
C ASP A 223 1.73 -10.53 -16.09
N HIS A 224 2.27 -11.73 -15.85
CA HIS A 224 1.50 -12.89 -15.42
C HIS A 224 1.34 -13.02 -13.90
N VAL A 225 2.18 -12.33 -13.12
CA VAL A 225 2.06 -12.32 -11.65
C VAL A 225 0.75 -11.61 -11.26
N LYS A 226 -0.14 -12.31 -10.56
CA LYS A 226 -1.38 -11.70 -10.09
C LYS A 226 -1.08 -10.86 -8.85
N ILE A 227 -1.70 -9.68 -8.73
CA ILE A 227 -1.47 -8.81 -7.59
C ILE A 227 -2.75 -8.13 -7.13
N MET A 228 -3.06 -8.28 -5.84
CA MET A 228 -4.25 -7.72 -5.20
C MET A 228 -3.82 -6.73 -4.11
N PRO A 229 -3.76 -5.42 -4.44
CA PRO A 229 -3.34 -4.43 -3.48
C PRO A 229 -4.38 -4.18 -2.40
N SER A 230 -3.85 -4.09 -1.19
CA SER A 230 -4.48 -3.57 0.00
C SER A 230 -3.61 -2.44 0.57
N GLY A 231 -4.16 -1.55 1.39
CA GLY A 231 -3.34 -0.50 1.95
C GLY A 231 -4.10 0.70 2.48
N PHE A 232 -3.33 1.76 2.63
CA PHE A 232 -3.68 2.96 3.35
C PHE A 232 -3.32 4.20 2.53
N ALA A 233 -4.21 5.19 2.54
CA ALA A 233 -3.91 6.57 2.20
C ALA A 233 -4.16 7.45 3.42
N ILE A 234 -3.18 8.27 3.79
CA ILE A 234 -3.16 9.05 5.02
C ILE A 234 -3.06 10.51 4.61
N LEU A 235 -4.10 11.28 4.95
CA LEU A 235 -4.12 12.72 4.73
C LEU A 235 -3.95 13.44 6.07
N PRO A 236 -3.21 14.56 6.11
CA PRO A 236 -3.17 15.41 7.30
C PRO A 236 -4.55 16.03 7.53
N ASP A 237 -5.00 16.07 8.79
CA ASP A 237 -6.15 16.86 9.21
C ASP A 237 -5.66 18.26 9.64
N VAL A 238 -5.12 19.01 8.68
CA VAL A 238 -4.74 20.41 8.89
C VAL A 238 -5.15 21.20 7.66
N ALA A 239 -5.94 22.26 7.86
CA ALA A 239 -6.08 23.30 6.85
C ALA A 239 -4.69 23.94 6.69
N VAL A 240 -4.03 23.69 5.56
CA VAL A 240 -2.77 24.35 5.23
C VAL A 240 -3.00 25.86 5.31
N VAL A 241 -2.54 26.50 6.38
CA VAL A 241 -2.53 27.96 6.49
C VAL A 241 -1.44 28.43 5.55
N ILE A 242 -1.82 28.79 4.33
CA ILE A 242 -0.93 29.45 3.38
C ILE A 242 -0.81 30.89 3.88
N ASP A 243 0.19 31.17 4.71
CA ASP A 243 0.63 32.55 4.87
C ASP A 243 1.51 32.90 3.66
N GLY A 244 1.08 33.90 2.91
CA GLY A 244 1.36 34.09 1.48
C GLY A 244 2.77 34.54 1.11
N THR A 245 3.85 33.89 1.58
CA THR A 245 5.22 34.27 1.19
C THR A 245 6.21 33.11 1.07
N SER A 246 5.95 32.15 0.17
CA SER A 246 7.03 31.44 -0.58
C SER A 246 6.45 30.37 -1.50
N SER A 247 6.67 30.51 -2.81
CA SER A 247 6.50 29.44 -3.79
C SER A 247 7.51 28.33 -3.48
N GLY A 248 7.04 27.23 -2.91
CA GLY A 248 7.84 26.05 -2.64
C GLY A 248 7.05 25.06 -1.81
N SER A 249 6.59 23.98 -2.44
CA SER A 249 6.02 22.81 -1.77
C SER A 249 7.11 22.12 -0.94
N HIS A 250 7.33 22.64 0.26
CA HIS A 250 7.96 21.88 1.34
C HIS A 250 6.89 21.66 2.39
N TYR A 251 6.52 20.39 2.60
CA TYR A 251 6.09 19.96 3.91
C TYR A 251 7.10 20.54 4.90
N LEU A 252 6.63 21.43 5.76
CA LEU A 252 7.49 22.10 6.73
C LEU A 252 8.21 21.02 7.54
N GLN A 253 9.47 20.77 7.19
CA GLN A 253 10.42 20.25 8.13
C GLN A 253 10.41 21.24 9.29
N PRO A 254 10.21 20.79 10.54
CA PRO A 254 10.23 21.72 11.66
C PRO A 254 11.63 22.31 11.72
N THR A 255 11.76 23.56 11.26
CA THR A 255 12.93 24.37 11.52
C THR A 255 13.09 24.42 13.04
N GLN A 256 14.32 24.21 13.50
CA GLN A 256 14.67 24.26 14.91
C GLN A 256 14.51 25.69 15.44
N GLN A 257 13.27 26.11 15.69
CA GLN A 257 12.92 27.33 16.41
C GLN A 257 11.48 27.18 16.94
N GLU A 258 11.43 26.83 18.22
CA GLU A 258 10.37 27.03 19.21
C GLU A 258 8.88 26.96 18.77
N ASN A 259 8.22 25.89 19.26
CA ASN A 259 6.83 25.84 19.71
C ASN A 259 5.69 26.18 18.71
N VAL A 260 5.62 25.44 17.59
CA VAL A 260 4.31 25.16 16.97
C VAL A 260 4.21 23.66 16.69
N VAL A 261 3.61 22.93 17.64
CA VAL A 261 3.16 21.55 17.39
C VAL A 261 1.91 21.68 16.50
N PRO A 262 1.89 21.23 15.24
CA PRO A 262 0.62 21.03 14.58
C PRO A 262 -0.01 19.82 15.26
N SER A 263 -0.79 20.08 16.30
CA SER A 263 -1.68 19.11 16.96
C SER A 263 -2.85 18.79 16.02
N GLY A 264 -2.53 18.28 14.83
CA GLY A 264 -3.48 17.85 13.82
C GLY A 264 -3.65 16.33 13.85
N GLY A 265 -4.87 15.87 13.65
CA GLY A 265 -5.12 14.45 13.43
C GLY A 265 -4.74 14.03 12.01
N SER A 266 -5.28 12.89 11.59
CA SER A 266 -5.15 12.39 10.23
C SER A 266 -6.45 11.76 9.78
N ILE A 267 -6.71 11.82 8.47
CA ILE A 267 -7.77 11.05 7.84
C ILE A 267 -7.10 9.82 7.24
N LEU A 268 -7.43 8.66 7.78
CA LEU A 268 -7.00 7.37 7.28
C LEU A 268 -8.06 6.84 6.31
N THR A 269 -7.67 6.54 5.08
CA THR A 269 -8.47 5.75 4.14
C THR A 269 -7.85 4.37 4.03
N ILE A 270 -8.66 3.35 4.34
CA ILE A 270 -8.28 1.95 4.24
C ILE A 270 -8.92 1.39 2.98
N SER A 271 -8.17 0.63 2.18
CA SER A 271 -8.71 -0.12 1.06
C SER A 271 -8.14 -1.54 1.05
N PHE A 272 -9.00 -2.53 0.99
CA PHE A 272 -8.63 -3.94 0.83
C PHE A 272 -9.13 -4.47 -0.49
N GLN A 273 -8.35 -5.34 -1.11
CA GLN A 273 -8.80 -6.19 -2.20
C GLN A 273 -8.62 -7.64 -1.79
N ILE A 274 -9.74 -8.37 -1.73
CA ILE A 274 -9.78 -9.78 -1.38
C ILE A 274 -10.45 -10.57 -2.51
N LEU A 275 -10.04 -11.80 -2.71
CA LEU A 275 -10.67 -12.73 -3.64
C LEU A 275 -11.57 -13.68 -2.85
N ASP A 276 -12.83 -13.79 -3.27
CA ASP A 276 -13.74 -14.83 -2.79
C ASP A 276 -13.99 -15.84 -3.92
N GLU A 277 -13.29 -16.97 -3.84
CA GLU A 277 -13.35 -18.06 -4.82
C GLU A 277 -14.68 -18.83 -4.76
N LYS A 278 -15.43 -18.72 -3.65
CA LYS A 278 -16.72 -19.40 -3.48
C LYS A 278 -17.85 -18.68 -4.17
N ILE A 279 -17.65 -17.41 -4.52
CA ILE A 279 -18.65 -16.60 -5.21
C ILE A 279 -18.43 -16.70 -6.71
N SER A 280 -19.46 -17.16 -7.42
CA SER A 280 -19.44 -17.32 -8.88
C SER A 280 -20.08 -16.14 -9.65
N SER A 281 -20.78 -15.23 -8.98
CA SER A 281 -21.42 -14.05 -9.59
C SER A 281 -21.16 -12.77 -8.81
N VAL A 282 -20.88 -11.68 -9.52
CA VAL A 282 -20.74 -10.33 -8.96
C VAL A 282 -22.06 -9.76 -8.43
N ASP A 283 -23.20 -10.32 -8.82
CA ASP A 283 -24.51 -9.73 -8.55
C ASP A 283 -24.94 -9.94 -7.10
N TYR A 284 -24.40 -10.95 -6.44
CA TYR A 284 -24.77 -11.35 -5.09
C TYR A 284 -23.55 -11.48 -4.17
N LEU A 285 -23.65 -10.86 -2.98
CA LEU A 285 -22.69 -11.08 -1.90
C LEU A 285 -23.42 -11.78 -0.75
N PRO A 286 -23.02 -13.00 -0.36
CA PRO A 286 -23.66 -13.71 0.74
C PRO A 286 -23.60 -12.92 2.06
N PRO A 287 -24.64 -13.00 2.92
CA PRO A 287 -24.64 -12.35 4.23
C PRO A 287 -23.43 -12.72 5.10
N GLU A 288 -22.94 -13.96 5.00
CA GLU A 288 -21.73 -14.40 5.70
C GLU A 288 -20.48 -13.62 5.23
N SER A 289 -20.28 -13.45 3.91
CA SER A 289 -19.20 -12.63 3.37
C SER A 289 -19.33 -11.17 3.81
N VAL A 290 -20.55 -10.63 3.92
CA VAL A 290 -20.80 -9.27 4.47
C VAL A 290 -20.31 -9.15 5.91
N LEU A 291 -20.60 -10.15 6.76
CA LEU A 291 -20.16 -10.16 8.16
C LEU A 291 -18.64 -10.26 8.26
N ILE A 292 -18.01 -11.09 7.42
CA ILE A 292 -16.55 -11.23 7.37
C ILE A 292 -15.90 -9.91 6.94
N VAL A 293 -16.41 -9.26 5.89
CA VAL A 293 -15.91 -7.97 5.42
C VAL A 293 -16.01 -6.90 6.51
N ARG A 294 -17.15 -6.79 7.18
CA ARG A 294 -17.33 -5.85 8.30
C ARG A 294 -16.39 -6.18 9.44
N GLY A 295 -16.27 -7.46 9.81
CA GLY A 295 -15.38 -7.94 10.87
C GLY A 295 -13.92 -7.60 10.60
N LEU A 296 -13.45 -7.86 9.37
CA LEU A 296 -12.11 -7.52 8.90
C LEU A 296 -11.82 -6.03 9.08
N VAL A 297 -12.66 -5.15 8.53
CA VAL A 297 -12.44 -3.70 8.59
C VAL A 297 -12.48 -3.17 10.03
N CYS A 298 -13.52 -3.55 10.79
CA CYS A 298 -13.67 -3.10 12.17
C CYS A 298 -12.51 -3.58 13.05
N LYS A 299 -12.05 -4.83 12.87
CA LYS A 299 -10.95 -5.38 13.66
C LYS A 299 -9.63 -4.70 13.32
N THR A 300 -9.33 -4.47 12.03
CA THR A 300 -8.13 -3.72 11.64
C THR A 300 -8.14 -2.30 12.21
N ILE A 301 -9.27 -1.59 12.14
CA ILE A 301 -9.40 -0.25 12.75
C ILE A 301 -9.17 -0.30 14.26
N SER A 302 -9.76 -1.27 14.96
CA SER A 302 -9.56 -1.44 16.40
C SER A 302 -8.10 -1.64 16.73
N LEU A 303 -7.41 -2.53 16.01
CA LEU A 303 -5.99 -2.83 16.24
C LEU A 303 -5.09 -1.60 16.00
N ILE A 304 -5.34 -0.84 14.93
CA ILE A 304 -4.60 0.42 14.67
C ILE A 304 -4.82 1.42 15.81
N LYS A 305 -6.07 1.59 16.26
CA LYS A 305 -6.40 2.49 17.38
C LYS A 305 -5.73 2.02 18.68
N ASP A 306 -5.81 0.72 18.98
CA ASP A 306 -5.22 0.12 20.17
C ASP A 306 -3.70 0.27 20.22
N ALA A 307 -3.02 0.32 19.08
CA ALA A 307 -1.57 0.50 19.02
C ALA A 307 -1.13 1.96 19.13
N LEU A 308 -1.99 2.92 18.75
CA LEU A 308 -1.60 4.34 18.61
C LEU A 308 -2.25 5.29 19.63
N LEU A 309 -3.41 4.94 20.18
CA LEU A 309 -4.21 5.79 21.07
C LEU A 309 -4.21 5.34 22.54
N LYS A 310 -3.38 4.34 22.87
CA LYS A 310 -3.11 3.97 24.27
C LYS A 310 -2.09 4.91 24.90
#